data_AF-A0A2I0B6L9-F1
#
_entry.id   AF-A0A2I0B6L9-F1
#
_cell.length_a   1.000
_cell.length_b   1.000
_cell.length_c   1.000
_cell.angle_alpha   90.00
_cell.angle_beta   90.00
_cell.angle_gamma   90.00
#
_symmetry.space_group_name_H-M   'P 1'
#
loop_
_entity.id
_entity.type
_entity.pdbx_description
1 polymer ?
#
loop_
_entity_poly.entity_id
_entity_poly.type
_entity_poly.pdbx_seq_one_letter_code
_entity_poly.pdbx_strand_id
1 'polypeptide(L)'
;MMNFKLLFWNIRGVGNNATIGILKDYILCNHISFTALAEPKTQKTNIQHIGRRLGYDNFLASNSNSFWIFWNQDWTCEVLLDSNQALFLKEPKLEERIGGNLPNFHAMNDFNNAIMEAGLEDAEYSGNPYTWSNSRLSERIDRAFINNVWISHFNDTVISHLDRIGSDHAPILIEVKDNNYKGKPSFRFQNMWCKHKDFLEVVRNSWEQPINSNCPLT
;
A
#
# COMPACT_ATOMS: atom_id res chain seq x y z
N MET A 1 12.17 -15.09 -5.57
CA MET A 1 11.59 -14.07 -4.68
C MET A 1 10.16 -13.80 -5.13
N MET A 2 9.31 -13.18 -4.32
CA MET A 2 7.90 -13.00 -4.64
C MET A 2 7.63 -11.59 -5.15
N ASN A 3 6.76 -11.47 -6.16
CA ASN A 3 6.19 -10.17 -6.54
C ASN A 3 5.16 -9.78 -5.49
N PHE A 4 5.26 -8.55 -4.97
CA PHE A 4 4.28 -8.05 -4.02
C PHE A 4 4.09 -6.55 -4.13
N LYS A 5 2.97 -6.10 -3.58
CA LYS A 5 2.61 -4.69 -3.54
C LYS A 5 2.15 -4.30 -2.15
N LEU A 6 2.68 -3.18 -1.69
CA LEU A 6 2.38 -2.57 -0.41
C LEU A 6 1.75 -1.20 -0.64
N LEU A 7 0.71 -0.89 0.12
CA LEU A 7 0.13 0.44 0.17
C LEU A 7 0.42 1.09 1.52
N PHE A 8 0.95 2.31 1.51
CA PHE A 8 0.97 3.18 2.68
C PHE A 8 0.02 4.36 2.45
N TRP A 9 -0.78 4.72 3.44
CA TRP A 9 -1.60 5.93 3.35
C TRP A 9 -1.84 6.57 4.71
N ASN A 10 -1.46 7.85 4.86
CA ASN A 10 -1.99 8.68 5.93
C ASN A 10 -3.45 9.03 5.61
N ILE A 11 -4.36 8.24 6.16
CA ILE A 11 -5.78 8.27 5.75
C ILE A 11 -6.60 9.33 6.49
N ARG A 12 -6.08 9.86 7.61
CA ARG A 12 -6.74 10.85 8.48
C ARG A 12 -8.19 10.55 8.86
N GLY A 13 -8.56 9.27 8.91
CA GLY A 13 -9.91 8.83 9.23
C GLY A 13 -10.40 7.73 8.30
N VAL A 14 -10.57 6.51 8.81
CA VAL A 14 -11.05 5.35 8.02
C VAL A 14 -12.47 4.89 8.39
N GLY A 15 -13.13 5.54 9.36
CA GLY A 15 -14.40 5.07 9.91
C GLY A 15 -15.62 5.20 9.00
N ASN A 16 -15.57 6.00 7.93
CA ASN A 16 -16.71 6.24 7.05
C ASN A 16 -16.71 5.33 5.81
N ASN A 17 -17.90 5.01 5.30
CA ASN A 17 -18.08 4.07 4.18
C ASN A 17 -17.45 4.55 2.86
N ALA A 18 -17.44 5.86 2.60
CA ALA A 18 -16.85 6.42 1.39
C ALA A 18 -15.34 6.16 1.35
N THR A 19 -14.65 6.42 2.46
CA THR A 19 -13.19 6.22 2.59
C THR A 19 -12.84 4.74 2.52
N ILE A 20 -13.63 3.87 3.16
CA ILE A 20 -13.44 2.41 3.04
C ILE A 20 -13.65 1.97 1.58
N GLY A 21 -14.62 2.53 0.86
CA GLY A 21 -14.84 2.27 -0.55
C GLY A 21 -13.62 2.64 -1.41
N ILE A 22 -13.12 3.87 -1.27
CA ILE A 22 -11.93 4.36 -1.97
C ILE A 22 -10.70 3.49 -1.66
N LEU A 23 -10.45 3.20 -0.38
CA LEU A 23 -9.34 2.35 0.03
C LEU A 23 -9.45 0.96 -0.59
N LYS A 24 -10.66 0.39 -0.60
CA LYS A 24 -10.92 -0.91 -1.22
C LYS A 24 -10.68 -0.89 -2.73
N ASP A 25 -11.04 0.20 -3.41
CA ASP A 25 -10.79 0.35 -4.85
C ASP A 25 -9.29 0.39 -5.13
N TYR A 26 -8.48 1.12 -4.35
CA TYR A 26 -7.02 1.08 -4.49
C TYR A 26 -6.50 -0.34 -4.31
N ILE A 27 -6.91 -1.03 -3.25
CA ILE A 27 -6.46 -2.40 -2.93
C ILE A 27 -6.77 -3.37 -4.07
N LEU A 28 -8.02 -3.37 -4.56
CA LEU A 28 -8.49 -4.29 -5.58
C LEU A 28 -7.89 -4.00 -6.96
N CYS A 29 -7.87 -2.73 -7.38
CA CYS A 29 -7.37 -2.34 -8.70
C CYS A 29 -5.85 -2.56 -8.83
N ASN A 30 -5.12 -2.46 -7.72
CA ASN A 30 -3.67 -2.62 -7.73
C ASN A 30 -3.20 -4.01 -7.29
N HIS A 31 -4.09 -4.88 -6.79
CA HIS A 31 -3.77 -6.19 -6.20
C HIS A 31 -2.81 -6.09 -5.00
N ILE A 32 -3.15 -5.24 -4.02
CA ILE A 32 -2.32 -4.98 -2.85
C ILE A 32 -2.52 -6.07 -1.78
N SER A 33 -1.43 -6.74 -1.41
CA SER A 33 -1.44 -7.81 -0.40
C SER A 33 -1.09 -7.35 1.01
N PHE A 34 -0.55 -6.14 1.15
CA PHE A 34 -0.18 -5.53 2.43
C PHE A 34 -0.54 -4.05 2.44
N THR A 35 -1.23 -3.58 3.47
CA THR A 35 -1.59 -2.17 3.63
C THR A 35 -1.21 -1.64 5.01
N ALA A 36 -0.56 -0.47 5.05
CA ALA A 36 -0.31 0.31 6.24
C ALA A 36 -1.09 1.63 6.18
N LEU A 37 -1.89 1.91 7.21
CA LEU A 37 -2.66 3.14 7.37
C LEU A 37 -2.13 3.95 8.54
N ALA A 38 -1.77 5.19 8.29
CA ALA A 38 -1.45 6.16 9.32
C ALA A 38 -2.67 7.03 9.65
N GLU A 39 -2.78 7.44 10.91
CA GLU A 39 -3.84 8.28 11.45
C GLU A 39 -5.27 7.80 11.10
N PRO A 40 -5.66 6.56 11.43
CA PRO A 40 -6.99 6.03 11.11
C PRO A 40 -8.16 6.78 11.79
N LYS A 41 -7.87 7.62 12.81
CA LYS A 41 -8.82 8.41 13.63
C LYS A 41 -10.10 7.64 14.03
N THR A 42 -9.97 6.33 14.22
CA THR A 42 -11.06 5.41 14.54
C THR A 42 -10.62 4.57 15.74
N GLN A 43 -11.56 4.15 16.57
CA GLN A 43 -11.25 3.30 17.72
C GLN A 43 -10.63 1.97 17.28
N LYS A 44 -9.57 1.53 17.99
CA LYS A 44 -8.84 0.27 17.73
C LYS A 44 -9.74 -0.96 17.66
N THR A 45 -10.87 -0.95 18.39
CA THR A 45 -11.89 -2.01 18.37
C THR A 45 -12.48 -2.29 17.00
N ASN A 46 -12.45 -1.31 16.08
CA ASN A 46 -12.98 -1.47 14.72
C ASN A 46 -12.00 -2.09 13.73
N ILE A 47 -10.72 -2.28 14.09
CA ILE A 47 -9.68 -2.71 13.15
C ILE A 47 -10.03 -4.03 12.46
N GLN A 48 -10.52 -5.02 13.21
CA GLN A 48 -10.90 -6.32 12.66
C GLN A 48 -12.07 -6.20 11.67
N HIS A 49 -13.07 -5.40 12.02
CA HIS A 49 -14.22 -5.17 11.15
C HIS A 49 -13.80 -4.50 9.84
N ILE A 50 -12.93 -3.48 9.92
CA ILE A 50 -12.42 -2.78 8.75
C ILE A 50 -11.52 -3.69 7.91
N GLY A 51 -10.59 -4.43 8.53
CA GLY A 51 -9.71 -5.38 7.85
C GLY A 51 -10.48 -6.41 7.02
N ARG A 52 -11.54 -6.99 7.60
CA ARG A 52 -12.44 -7.92 6.88
C ARG A 52 -13.14 -7.28 5.69
N ARG A 53 -13.58 -6.01 5.81
CA ARG A 53 -14.23 -5.29 4.70
C ARG A 53 -13.27 -4.98 3.55
N LEU A 54 -12.00 -4.74 3.88
CA LEU A 54 -10.91 -4.53 2.93
C LEU A 54 -10.41 -5.84 2.30
N GLY A 55 -10.75 -6.99 2.91
CA GLY A 55 -10.41 -8.31 2.39
C GLY A 55 -9.08 -8.87 2.93
N TYR A 56 -8.63 -8.38 4.08
CA TYR A 56 -7.43 -8.88 4.75
C TYR A 56 -7.74 -9.92 5.83
N ASP A 57 -6.89 -10.93 5.91
CA ASP A 57 -6.99 -12.00 6.92
C ASP A 57 -6.43 -11.55 8.27
N ASN A 58 -5.34 -10.78 8.23
CA ASN A 58 -4.57 -10.37 9.40
C ASN A 58 -4.55 -8.86 9.55
N PHE A 59 -4.40 -8.42 10.79
CA PHE A 59 -4.36 -7.01 11.15
C PHE A 59 -3.57 -6.79 12.43
N LEU A 60 -2.98 -5.61 12.57
CA LEU A 60 -2.34 -5.15 13.79
C LEU A 60 -2.44 -3.64 13.90
N ALA A 61 -2.63 -3.14 15.11
CA ALA A 61 -2.63 -1.72 15.41
C ALA A 61 -1.56 -1.43 16.44
N SER A 62 -0.83 -0.33 16.25
CA SER A 62 0.11 0.18 17.25
C SER A 62 -0.58 0.45 18.59
N ASN A 63 0.20 0.53 19.65
CA ASN A 63 -0.27 0.88 20.99
C ASN A 63 -0.88 2.28 21.03
N SER A 64 -0.28 3.23 20.32
CA SER A 64 -0.78 4.60 20.16
C SER A 64 -2.04 4.72 19.28
N ASN A 65 -2.45 3.64 18.60
CA ASN A 65 -3.53 3.63 17.61
C ASN A 65 -3.29 4.62 16.43
N SER A 66 -2.04 5.03 16.21
CA SER A 66 -1.66 5.94 15.11
C SER A 66 -1.34 5.20 13.82
N PHE A 67 -1.03 3.90 13.88
CA PHE A 67 -0.72 3.07 12.71
C PHE A 67 -1.46 1.75 12.78
N TRP A 68 -2.15 1.41 11.69
CA TRP A 68 -2.78 0.11 11.47
C TRP A 68 -2.11 -0.56 10.27
N ILE A 69 -1.84 -1.85 10.37
CA ILE A 69 -1.33 -2.66 9.28
C ILE A 69 -2.26 -3.85 9.04
N PHE A 70 -2.37 -4.26 7.79
CA PHE A 70 -3.25 -5.33 7.32
C PHE A 70 -2.52 -6.16 6.26
N TRP A 71 -2.66 -7.48 6.31
CA TRP A 71 -1.98 -8.37 5.37
C TRP A 71 -2.70 -9.70 5.18
N ASN A 72 -2.44 -10.35 4.05
CA ASN A 72 -2.91 -11.71 3.74
C ASN A 72 -1.90 -12.76 4.20
N GLN A 73 -2.31 -14.03 4.20
CA GLN A 73 -1.52 -15.16 4.73
C GLN A 73 -0.13 -15.36 4.12
N ASP A 74 0.16 -14.74 2.97
CA ASP A 74 1.48 -14.77 2.33
C ASP A 74 2.57 -14.06 3.15
N TRP A 75 2.18 -13.28 4.17
CA TRP A 75 3.07 -12.50 5.02
C TRP A 75 3.06 -12.98 6.46
N THR A 76 4.25 -13.00 7.06
CA THR A 76 4.42 -13.03 8.51
C THR A 76 4.87 -11.65 8.97
N CYS A 77 4.24 -11.14 10.02
CA CYS A 77 4.56 -9.83 10.57
C CYS A 77 4.93 -9.98 12.05
N GLU A 78 6.14 -9.54 12.40
CA GLU A 78 6.62 -9.47 13.77
C GLU A 78 6.83 -8.00 14.15
N VAL A 79 6.34 -7.60 15.32
CA VAL A 79 6.56 -6.26 15.85
C VAL A 79 7.87 -6.26 16.62
N LEU A 80 8.92 -5.70 16.01
CA LEU A 80 10.24 -5.59 16.63
C LEU A 80 10.28 -4.49 17.70
N LEU A 81 9.53 -3.41 17.49
CA LEU A 81 9.43 -2.27 18.40
C LEU A 81 8.08 -1.55 18.21
N ASP A 82 7.41 -1.24 19.30
CA ASP A 82 6.25 -0.34 19.33
C ASP A 82 6.59 0.84 20.24
N SER A 83 6.85 1.99 19.62
CA SER A 83 7.19 3.22 20.31
C SER A 83 6.17 4.30 19.98
N ASN A 84 5.90 5.17 20.94
CA ASN A 84 5.13 6.39 20.72
C ASN A 84 5.91 7.42 19.88
N GLN A 85 7.23 7.24 19.73
CA GLN A 85 8.05 8.05 18.84
C GLN A 85 7.94 7.52 17.42
N ALA A 86 7.07 8.17 16.65
CA ALA A 86 7.26 8.22 15.21
C ALA A 86 8.08 9.49 14.92
N LEU A 87 9.18 9.35 14.20
CA LEU A 87 9.94 10.48 13.67
C LEU A 87 9.06 11.22 12.64
N PHE A 88 8.25 12.15 13.16
CA PHE A 88 7.55 13.15 12.37
C PHE A 88 8.36 14.43 12.41
N LEU A 89 9.40 14.53 11.59
CA LEU A 89 10.07 15.79 11.32
C LEU A 89 9.99 16.03 9.82
N LYS A 90 9.18 17.02 9.47
CA LYS A 90 8.94 17.48 8.11
C LYS A 90 9.74 18.75 7.94
N GLU A 91 10.61 18.78 6.94
CA GLU A 91 10.82 19.96 6.10
C GLU A 91 11.29 19.57 4.69
N PRO A 92 10.48 19.80 3.65
CA PRO A 92 10.77 19.40 2.27
C PRO A 92 11.86 20.27 1.64
N LYS A 93 12.55 19.76 0.60
CA LYS A 93 13.33 20.62 -0.29
C LYS A 93 12.42 21.72 -0.87
N LEU A 94 12.96 22.90 -1.17
CA LEU A 94 12.16 24.03 -1.71
C LEU A 94 11.33 23.64 -2.95
N GLU A 95 11.84 22.71 -3.77
CA GLU A 95 11.17 22.16 -4.95
C GLU A 95 10.03 21.17 -4.65
N GLU A 96 9.98 20.64 -3.42
CA GLU A 96 8.98 19.68 -2.94
C GLU A 96 7.87 20.37 -2.14
N ARG A 97 7.77 21.71 -2.28
CA ARG A 97 6.79 22.57 -1.63
C ARG A 97 6.34 23.70 -2.54
N ILE A 98 5.03 23.91 -2.63
CA ILE A 98 4.45 25.10 -3.27
C ILE A 98 3.58 25.83 -2.26
N GLY A 99 3.93 27.10 -1.98
CA GLY A 99 3.21 27.99 -1.07
C GLY A 99 3.72 27.96 0.38
N GLY A 100 3.04 28.71 1.24
CA GLY A 100 3.35 28.79 2.67
C GLY A 100 4.62 29.59 3.00
N ASN A 101 5.04 29.54 4.27
CA ASN A 101 6.27 30.18 4.74
C ASN A 101 7.53 29.42 4.29
N LEU A 102 8.68 30.09 4.38
CA LEU A 102 9.99 29.46 4.16
C LEU A 102 10.22 28.29 5.13
N PRO A 103 10.93 27.23 4.69
CA PRO A 103 11.36 26.14 5.56
C PRO A 103 12.43 26.60 6.58
N ASN A 104 12.40 26.06 7.79
CA ASN A 104 13.51 25.97 8.75
C ASN A 104 14.61 24.97 8.30
N PHE A 105 15.54 25.47 7.49
CA PHE A 105 16.70 24.74 6.99
C PHE A 105 17.53 23.98 8.05
N HIS A 106 17.48 24.38 9.33
CA HIS A 106 18.19 23.65 10.38
C HIS A 106 17.54 22.30 10.65
N ALA A 107 16.21 22.27 10.81
CA ALA A 107 15.45 21.03 11.00
C ALA A 107 15.56 20.10 9.79
N MET A 108 15.62 20.66 8.56
CA MET A 108 15.90 19.90 7.35
C MET A 108 17.23 19.16 7.43
N ASN A 109 18.28 19.87 7.84
CA ASN A 109 19.63 19.30 7.91
C ASN A 109 19.72 18.21 8.98
N ASP A 110 19.14 18.43 10.16
CA ASP A 110 19.13 17.42 11.22
C ASP A 110 18.43 16.13 10.78
N PHE A 111 17.29 16.26 10.09
CA PHE A 111 16.58 15.11 9.53
C PHE A 111 17.41 14.39 8.46
N ASN A 112 17.97 15.13 7.50
CA ASN A 112 18.81 14.55 6.45
C ASN A 112 20.04 13.84 7.02
N ASN A 113 20.66 14.41 8.07
CA ASN A 113 21.77 13.79 8.77
C ASN A 113 21.33 12.48 9.45
N ALA A 114 20.18 12.46 10.13
CA ALA A 114 19.66 11.25 10.77
C ALA A 114 19.36 10.14 9.73
N ILE A 115 18.77 10.47 8.59
CA ILE A 115 18.52 9.53 7.48
C ILE A 115 19.84 8.97 6.92
N MET A 116 20.82 9.85 6.68
CA MET A 116 22.15 9.47 6.19
C MET A 116 22.89 8.58 7.20
N GLU A 117 22.88 8.93 8.48
CA GLU A 117 23.50 8.14 9.56
C GLU A 117 22.85 6.75 9.71
N ALA A 118 21.54 6.65 9.45
CA ALA A 118 20.82 5.38 9.43
C ALA A 118 21.11 4.52 8.18
N GLY A 119 21.89 5.03 7.21
CA GLY A 119 22.16 4.35 5.94
C GLY A 119 20.90 4.18 5.08
N LEU A 120 19.97 5.13 5.20
CA LEU A 120 18.73 5.19 4.46
C LEU A 120 18.84 6.20 3.31
N GLU A 121 18.17 5.90 2.20
CA GLU A 121 18.08 6.76 1.02
C GLU A 121 16.60 6.97 0.67
N ASP A 122 16.23 8.21 0.30
CA ASP A 122 14.88 8.52 -0.20
C ASP A 122 14.70 7.85 -1.56
N ALA A 123 13.73 6.95 -1.66
CA ALA A 123 13.51 6.19 -2.87
C ALA A 123 12.88 7.05 -3.97
N GLU A 124 13.31 6.81 -5.21
CA GLU A 124 12.71 7.43 -6.37
C GLU A 124 11.23 7.03 -6.52
N TYR A 125 10.43 7.99 -6.99
CA TYR A 125 8.99 7.81 -7.12
C TYR A 125 8.47 8.33 -8.46
N SER A 126 7.28 7.86 -8.82
CA SER A 126 6.50 8.38 -9.95
C SER A 126 5.16 8.97 -9.47
N GLY A 127 4.50 9.74 -10.34
CA GLY A 127 3.22 10.38 -10.03
C GLY A 127 3.38 11.82 -9.52
N ASN A 128 2.38 12.30 -8.78
CA ASN A 128 2.35 13.68 -8.30
C ASN A 128 3.48 13.91 -7.27
N PRO A 129 4.35 14.93 -7.43
CA PRO A 129 5.41 15.20 -6.46
C PRO A 129 4.92 15.57 -5.06
N TYR A 130 3.67 15.99 -4.91
CA TYR A 130 3.10 16.40 -3.63
C TYR A 130 2.18 15.31 -3.06
N THR A 131 2.61 14.68 -1.97
CA THR A 131 1.78 13.69 -1.26
C THR A 131 0.71 14.32 -0.40
N TRP A 132 0.82 15.62 -0.06
CA TRP A 132 -0.17 16.31 0.75
C TRP A 132 -0.55 17.67 0.16
N SER A 133 -1.80 18.09 0.34
CA SER A 133 -2.23 19.44 0.01
C SER A 133 -3.45 19.90 0.81
N ASN A 134 -3.47 21.17 1.20
CA ASN A 134 -4.62 21.82 1.84
C ASN A 134 -5.23 22.95 1.00
N SER A 135 -5.21 22.83 -0.34
CA SER A 135 -5.65 23.83 -1.34
C SER A 135 -4.76 25.08 -1.49
N ARG A 136 -4.05 25.49 -0.44
CA ARG A 136 -3.15 26.66 -0.48
C ARG A 136 -1.66 26.28 -0.48
N LEU A 137 -1.36 25.10 0.04
CA LEU A 137 -0.03 24.56 0.20
C LEU A 137 -0.05 23.11 -0.29
N SER A 138 0.97 22.73 -1.05
CA SER A 138 1.19 21.35 -1.49
C SER A 138 2.63 20.96 -1.16
N GLU A 139 2.82 19.80 -0.54
CA GLU A 139 4.12 19.34 -0.04
C GLU A 139 4.29 17.83 -0.18
N ARG A 140 5.53 17.38 -0.31
CA ARG A 140 5.91 15.96 -0.18
C ARG A 140 6.30 15.63 1.26
N ILE A 141 5.40 14.98 1.98
CA ILE A 141 5.55 14.72 3.43
C ILE A 141 5.43 13.25 3.81
N ASP A 142 4.97 12.43 2.88
CA ASP A 142 4.96 10.98 2.98
C ASP A 142 6.08 10.49 2.05
N ARG A 143 7.00 9.69 2.58
CA ARG A 143 8.18 9.20 1.86
C ARG A 143 8.45 7.75 2.20
N ALA A 144 9.08 7.06 1.27
CA ALA A 144 9.61 5.73 1.49
C ALA A 144 11.14 5.80 1.43
N PHE A 145 11.79 5.31 2.47
CA PHE A 145 13.24 5.23 2.54
C PHE A 145 13.67 3.78 2.43
N ILE A 146 14.73 3.53 1.67
CA ILE A 146 15.30 2.20 1.43
C ILE A 146 16.77 2.18 1.84
N ASN A 147 17.31 1.00 2.12
CA ASN A 147 18.73 0.81 2.39
C ASN A 147 19.36 -0.17 1.39
N ASN A 148 20.68 -0.30 1.45
CA ASN A 148 21.44 -1.20 0.58
C ASN A 148 21.01 -2.67 0.68
N VAL A 149 20.55 -3.11 1.86
CA VAL A 149 20.04 -4.48 2.06
C VAL A 149 18.72 -4.67 1.31
N TRP A 150 17.82 -3.68 1.34
CA TRP A 150 16.59 -3.72 0.55
C TRP A 150 16.91 -3.75 -0.95
N ILE A 151 17.77 -2.86 -1.41
CA ILE A 151 18.16 -2.76 -2.83
C ILE A 151 18.79 -4.06 -3.34
N SER A 152 19.61 -4.75 -2.52
CA SER A 152 20.24 -6.01 -2.93
C SER A 152 19.24 -7.16 -3.12
N HIS A 153 18.09 -7.12 -2.43
CA HIS A 153 17.04 -8.15 -2.51
C HIS A 153 15.90 -7.76 -3.47
N PHE A 154 15.60 -6.47 -3.59
CA PHE A 154 14.43 -5.93 -4.27
C PHE A 154 14.83 -4.80 -5.22
N ASN A 155 15.75 -5.10 -6.14
CA ASN A 155 16.31 -4.11 -7.07
C ASN A 155 15.28 -3.51 -8.04
N ASP A 156 14.18 -4.21 -8.33
CA ASP A 156 13.05 -3.74 -9.13
C ASP A 156 11.90 -3.31 -8.21
N THR A 157 12.23 -2.37 -7.31
CA THR A 157 11.25 -1.66 -6.47
C THR A 157 10.80 -0.40 -7.21
N VAL A 158 9.50 -0.24 -7.40
CA VAL A 158 8.88 0.94 -7.98
C VAL A 158 7.98 1.60 -6.94
N ILE A 159 8.15 2.90 -6.73
CA ILE A 159 7.30 3.68 -5.83
C ILE A 159 6.46 4.65 -6.63
N SER A 160 5.17 4.73 -6.32
CA SER A 160 4.22 5.60 -7.01
C SER A 160 3.32 6.31 -6.02
N HIS A 161 3.15 7.63 -6.19
CA HIS A 161 2.11 8.38 -5.49
C HIS A 161 0.81 8.25 -6.27
N LEU A 162 -0.18 7.59 -5.66
CA LEU A 162 -1.50 7.42 -6.25
C LEU A 162 -2.32 8.71 -6.17
N ASP A 163 -3.39 8.79 -6.96
CA ASP A 163 -4.27 9.95 -6.94
C ASP A 163 -4.79 10.22 -5.53
N ARG A 164 -4.83 11.49 -5.14
CA ARG A 164 -5.36 11.91 -3.84
C ARG A 164 -6.89 12.02 -3.92
N ILE A 165 -7.60 10.97 -3.51
CA ILE A 165 -9.07 10.91 -3.53
C ILE A 165 -9.61 10.82 -2.10
N GLY A 166 -10.46 11.76 -1.71
CA GLY A 166 -11.17 11.74 -0.42
C GLY A 166 -10.32 11.99 0.83
N SER A 167 -9.03 12.29 0.67
CA SER A 167 -8.09 12.68 1.74
C SER A 167 -7.25 13.88 1.27
N ASP A 168 -6.65 14.62 2.20
CA ASP A 168 -5.62 15.61 1.92
C ASP A 168 -4.23 14.98 1.71
N HIS A 169 -4.08 13.67 1.90
CA HIS A 169 -2.90 12.89 1.57
C HIS A 169 -3.14 11.92 0.39
N ALA A 170 -2.10 11.74 -0.44
CA ALA A 170 -1.99 10.76 -1.48
C ALA A 170 -1.48 9.42 -0.90
N PRO A 171 -2.05 8.27 -1.31
CA PRO A 171 -1.46 6.98 -0.99
C PRO A 171 -0.12 6.77 -1.72
N ILE A 172 0.80 6.06 -1.07
CA ILE A 172 2.07 5.60 -1.67
C ILE A 172 1.94 4.10 -1.94
N LEU A 173 2.09 3.72 -3.21
CA LEU A 173 2.19 2.34 -3.65
C LEU A 173 3.66 1.96 -3.82
N ILE A 174 4.08 0.89 -3.17
CA ILE A 174 5.39 0.27 -3.32
C ILE A 174 5.19 -1.08 -4.01
N GLU A 175 5.78 -1.24 -5.19
CA GLU A 175 5.70 -2.46 -5.98
C GLU A 175 7.09 -3.08 -6.07
N VAL A 176 7.21 -4.32 -5.62
CA VAL A 176 8.44 -5.10 -5.78
C VAL A 176 8.19 -6.17 -6.81
N LYS A 177 9.00 -6.16 -7.87
CA LYS A 177 8.99 -7.17 -8.92
C LYS A 177 10.23 -8.02 -8.78
N ASP A 178 10.06 -9.32 -8.90
CA ASP A 178 11.12 -10.27 -9.15
C ASP A 178 11.03 -10.67 -10.62
N ASN A 179 12.00 -10.22 -11.41
CA ASN A 179 12.10 -10.56 -12.84
C ASN A 179 12.30 -12.06 -13.09
N ASN A 180 12.64 -12.85 -12.06
CA ASN A 180 12.74 -14.31 -12.11
C ASN A 180 11.51 -15.05 -11.56
N TYR A 181 10.52 -14.34 -11.00
CA TYR A 181 9.33 -14.97 -10.42
C TYR A 181 8.31 -15.30 -11.52
N LYS A 182 8.16 -16.60 -11.81
CA LYS A 182 7.17 -17.10 -12.77
C LYS A 182 5.73 -17.16 -12.22
N GLY A 183 5.53 -16.89 -10.92
CA GLY A 183 4.23 -16.89 -10.25
C GLY A 183 3.42 -18.20 -10.36
N LYS A 184 2.34 -18.29 -9.58
CA LYS A 184 1.20 -19.13 -9.97
C LYS A 184 0.36 -18.32 -10.97
N PRO A 185 -0.09 -18.89 -12.09
CA PRO A 185 -0.96 -18.16 -13.01
C PRO A 185 -2.23 -17.73 -12.27
N SER A 186 -2.55 -16.44 -12.31
CA SER A 186 -3.82 -15.96 -11.76
C SER A 186 -4.96 -16.48 -12.63
N PHE A 187 -5.92 -17.20 -12.05
CA PHE A 187 -7.17 -17.51 -12.76
C PHE A 187 -7.94 -16.20 -12.95
N ARG A 188 -8.05 -15.74 -14.19
CA ARG A 188 -8.83 -14.56 -14.57
C ARG A 188 -10.00 -15.03 -15.42
N PHE A 189 -11.21 -14.72 -14.97
CA PHE A 189 -12.44 -15.01 -15.68
C PHE A 189 -13.13 -13.69 -16.09
N GLN A 190 -13.53 -13.58 -17.35
CA GLN A 190 -14.20 -12.38 -17.85
C GLN A 190 -15.71 -12.48 -17.57
N ASN A 191 -16.24 -11.61 -16.73
CA ASN A 191 -17.65 -11.63 -16.31
C ASN A 191 -18.67 -11.54 -17.46
N MET A 192 -18.27 -11.09 -18.65
CA MET A 192 -19.16 -11.11 -19.82
C MET A 192 -19.60 -12.53 -20.22
N TRP A 193 -18.79 -13.55 -19.94
CA TRP A 193 -19.14 -14.94 -20.25
C TRP A 193 -20.37 -15.41 -19.47
N CYS A 194 -20.57 -14.96 -18.23
CA CYS A 194 -21.80 -15.26 -17.47
C CYS A 194 -23.08 -14.75 -18.15
N LYS A 195 -22.97 -13.80 -19.08
CA LYS A 195 -24.10 -13.23 -19.84
C LYS A 195 -24.31 -13.93 -21.18
N HIS A 196 -23.40 -14.79 -21.60
CA HIS A 196 -23.55 -15.54 -22.84
C HIS A 196 -24.62 -16.62 -22.66
N LYS A 197 -25.58 -16.69 -23.58
CA LYS A 197 -26.73 -17.62 -23.51
C LYS A 197 -26.33 -19.09 -23.30
N ASP A 198 -25.19 -19.50 -23.86
CA ASP A 198 -24.72 -20.88 -23.84
C ASP A 198 -23.77 -21.17 -22.64
N PHE A 199 -23.50 -20.18 -21.79
CA PHE A 199 -22.51 -20.30 -20.70
C PHE A 199 -22.82 -21.45 -19.74
N LEU A 200 -24.06 -21.52 -19.24
CA LEU A 200 -24.47 -22.55 -18.30
C LEU A 200 -24.40 -23.95 -18.93
N GLU A 201 -24.71 -24.06 -20.22
CA GLU A 201 -24.64 -25.33 -20.94
C GLU A 201 -23.19 -25.79 -21.10
N VAL A 202 -22.28 -24.91 -21.51
CA VAL A 202 -20.84 -25.21 -21.65
C VAL A 202 -20.25 -25.66 -20.31
N VAL A 203 -20.57 -24.95 -19.23
CA VAL A 203 -20.10 -25.27 -17.88
C VAL A 203 -20.62 -26.64 -17.42
N ARG A 204 -21.91 -26.91 -17.59
CA ARG A 204 -22.54 -28.20 -17.26
C ARG A 204 -21.91 -29.34 -18.05
N ASN A 205 -21.80 -29.19 -19.37
CA ASN A 205 -21.22 -30.21 -20.26
C ASN A 205 -19.76 -30.49 -19.91
N SER A 206 -19.02 -29.49 -19.42
CA SER A 206 -17.61 -29.63 -18.99
C SER A 206 -17.50 -30.38 -17.66
N TRP A 207 -18.40 -30.13 -16.70
CA TRP A 207 -18.41 -30.83 -15.41
C TRP A 207 -18.90 -32.28 -15.50
N GLU A 208 -19.73 -32.60 -16.51
CA GLU A 208 -20.18 -33.97 -16.78
C GLU A 208 -19.12 -34.82 -17.50
N GLN A 209 -17.99 -34.24 -17.94
CA GLN A 209 -16.90 -35.00 -18.56
C GLN A 209 -16.14 -35.86 -17.52
N PRO A 210 -15.70 -37.08 -17.88
CA PRO A 210 -14.82 -37.87 -17.05
C PRO A 210 -13.53 -37.11 -16.71
N ILE A 211 -13.14 -37.09 -15.44
CA ILE A 211 -11.89 -36.46 -15.02
C ILE A 211 -10.72 -37.33 -15.50
N ASN A 212 -10.03 -36.88 -16.54
CA ASN A 212 -8.72 -37.43 -16.88
C ASN A 212 -7.69 -36.90 -15.87
N SER A 213 -7.01 -37.81 -15.18
CA SER A 213 -6.04 -37.57 -14.09
C SER A 213 -4.77 -36.80 -14.49
N ASN A 214 -4.72 -36.23 -15.70
CA ASN A 214 -3.63 -35.36 -16.17
C ASN A 214 -4.06 -33.87 -16.20
N CYS A 215 -4.77 -33.42 -15.18
CA CYS A 215 -5.10 -32.00 -15.04
C CYS A 215 -3.90 -31.25 -14.42
N PRO A 216 -3.30 -30.23 -15.09
CA PRO A 216 -2.15 -29.49 -14.56
C PRO A 216 -2.50 -28.53 -13.40
N LEU A 217 -3.75 -28.54 -12.93
CA LEU A 217 -4.29 -27.57 -11.96
C LEU A 217 -4.70 -28.22 -10.62
N THR A 218 -4.33 -29.47 -10.38
CA THR A 218 -4.36 -30.09 -9.04
C THR A 218 -2.96 -30.27 -8.50
#